data_AF-A0A8J5K734-F1
#
_entry.id   AF-A0A8J5K734-F1
#
_cell.length_a   1.000
_cell.length_b   1.000
_cell.length_c   1.000
_cell.angle_alpha   90.00
_cell.angle_beta   90.00
_cell.angle_gamma   90.00
#
_symmetry.space_group_name_H-M   'P 1'
#
loop_
_entity.id
_entity.type
_entity.pdbx_description
1 polymer ?
#
loop_
_entity_poly.entity_id
_entity_poly.type
_entity_poly.pdbx_seq_one_letter_code
_entity_poly.pdbx_strand_id
1 'polypeptide(L)'
;MISDQSKNASSLLLSPLYKPTNALHSPPDERASSVIQIRGMAVKLLIALLALASLHAVLASDPSPLQDFCVADDNPKVFVNGAICKNMNDVTANDFYTSGLDKPGNTVNDVGSNVTAINVNKIPGLNTLGISLVRIDYAPNGLNPPHTHPRATEILVVLEGELYVGFVTSNIGQTNRLFTKNLKKGDVFVFPQGLIHFQLNTGKCNTIALAGLSSQNPGVITIAKAVFGSTPPISDDVLAKAFQVDKHLVDWLQAQQWTDNNN
;
A
#
# COMPACT_ATOMS: atom_id res chain seq x y z
N MET A 1 -14.33 13.50 72.64
CA MET A 1 -15.33 13.46 73.74
C MET A 1 -16.66 13.10 73.08
N ILE A 2 -16.99 11.81 72.99
CA ILE A 2 -17.59 10.93 74.01
C ILE A 2 -18.98 11.41 74.45
N SER A 3 -19.90 10.43 74.42
CA SER A 3 -21.15 10.29 75.16
C SER A 3 -22.42 10.55 74.32
N ASP A 4 -23.29 9.60 73.92
CA ASP A 4 -23.81 8.32 74.48
C ASP A 4 -25.29 8.46 74.92
N GLN A 5 -25.99 7.32 74.85
CA GLN A 5 -27.28 6.91 75.45
C GLN A 5 -28.57 7.32 74.71
N SER A 6 -29.32 6.40 74.07
CA SER A 6 -30.13 5.25 74.55
C SER A 6 -31.61 5.62 74.78
N LYS A 7 -32.59 4.89 74.23
CA LYS A 7 -33.39 3.79 74.82
C LYS A 7 -34.67 3.68 73.95
N ASN A 8 -35.42 2.59 73.76
CA ASN A 8 -35.91 1.51 74.61
C ASN A 8 -36.47 0.44 73.62
N ALA A 9 -36.29 -0.88 73.76
CA ALA A 9 -36.57 -1.83 74.83
C ALA A 9 -37.80 -2.71 74.51
N SER A 10 -37.70 -3.98 74.98
CA SER A 10 -38.75 -4.98 75.18
C SER A 10 -38.96 -5.96 74.01
N SER A 11 -38.98 -7.28 74.20
CA SER A 11 -38.84 -8.12 75.40
C SER A 11 -38.85 -9.61 75.01
N LEU A 12 -38.27 -10.47 75.87
CA LEU A 12 -38.72 -11.85 76.20
C LEU A 12 -38.62 -12.92 75.05
N LEU A 13 -38.17 -14.16 75.20
CA LEU A 13 -37.92 -15.08 76.32
C LEU A 13 -37.18 -16.34 75.78
N LEU A 14 -36.43 -17.02 76.67
CA LEU A 14 -36.22 -18.48 76.79
C LEU A 14 -35.42 -19.28 75.72
N SER A 15 -34.24 -19.71 76.18
CA SER A 15 -33.34 -20.86 75.87
C SER A 15 -33.99 -22.24 75.56
N PRO A 16 -33.26 -23.37 75.27
CA PRO A 16 -31.82 -23.61 74.97
C PRO A 16 -31.49 -24.62 73.81
N LEU A 17 -30.18 -24.76 73.52
CA LEU A 17 -29.42 -25.96 73.09
C LEU A 17 -29.72 -26.68 71.74
N TYR A 18 -28.83 -26.48 70.75
CA TYR A 18 -28.42 -27.54 69.81
C TYR A 18 -26.90 -27.47 69.55
N LYS A 19 -26.21 -28.60 69.70
CA LYS A 19 -24.75 -28.79 69.56
C LYS A 19 -24.32 -28.87 68.09
N PRO A 20 -23.03 -28.68 67.77
CA PRO A 20 -22.53 -28.48 66.40
C PRO A 20 -22.33 -29.82 65.67
N THR A 21 -22.50 -29.82 64.35
CA THR A 21 -22.05 -30.91 63.47
C THR A 21 -21.06 -30.39 62.44
N ASN A 22 -19.85 -30.93 62.51
CA ASN A 22 -18.77 -30.79 61.53
C ASN A 22 -19.26 -31.23 60.14
N ALA A 23 -19.31 -30.30 59.18
CA ALA A 23 -19.45 -30.65 57.77
C ALA A 23 -18.07 -31.03 57.22
N LEU A 24 -17.96 -32.31 56.84
CA LEU A 24 -16.83 -32.92 56.15
C LEU A 24 -16.60 -32.19 54.81
N HIS A 25 -15.41 -31.64 54.60
CA HIS A 25 -14.99 -31.14 53.29
C HIS A 25 -14.76 -32.34 52.37
N SER A 26 -15.64 -32.55 51.40
CA SER A 26 -15.42 -33.52 50.31
C SER A 26 -14.20 -33.09 49.49
N PRO A 27 -13.28 -33.99 49.12
CA PRO A 27 -12.16 -33.63 48.26
C PRO A 27 -12.69 -33.22 46.87
N PRO A 28 -12.08 -32.24 46.20
CA PRO A 28 -12.52 -31.80 44.88
C PRO A 28 -12.44 -32.95 43.86
N ASP A 29 -13.46 -33.05 43.01
CA ASP A 29 -13.58 -34.05 41.95
C ASP A 29 -12.45 -33.90 40.91
N GLU A 30 -11.45 -34.78 40.97
CA GLU A 30 -10.29 -34.82 40.07
C GLU A 30 -10.69 -34.94 38.59
N ARG A 31 -11.88 -35.49 38.31
CA ARG A 31 -12.40 -35.64 36.94
C ARG A 31 -12.88 -34.31 36.36
N ALA A 32 -13.45 -33.43 37.19
CA ALA A 32 -13.81 -32.08 36.76
C ALA A 32 -12.56 -31.21 36.53
N SER A 33 -11.54 -31.36 37.37
CA SER A 33 -10.25 -30.65 37.25
C SER A 33 -9.52 -31.00 35.95
N SER A 34 -9.47 -32.30 35.60
CA SER A 34 -8.83 -32.78 34.36
C SER A 34 -9.55 -32.32 33.08
N VAL A 35 -10.89 -32.28 33.07
CA VAL A 35 -11.65 -31.76 31.91
C VAL A 35 -11.45 -30.25 31.71
N ILE A 36 -11.38 -29.47 32.80
CA ILE A 36 -11.08 -28.03 32.74
C ILE A 36 -9.66 -27.80 32.21
N GLN A 37 -8.70 -28.62 32.65
CA GLN A 37 -7.31 -28.54 32.20
C GLN A 37 -7.15 -28.88 30.71
N ILE A 38 -7.83 -29.92 30.22
CA ILE A 38 -7.84 -30.30 28.80
C ILE A 38 -8.47 -29.20 27.94
N ARG A 39 -9.60 -28.61 28.37
CA ARG A 39 -10.22 -27.47 27.68
C ARG A 39 -9.31 -26.25 27.64
N GLY A 40 -8.62 -25.94 28.73
CA GLY A 40 -7.64 -24.86 28.79
C GLY A 40 -6.44 -25.07 27.85
N MET A 41 -5.93 -26.31 27.75
CA MET A 41 -4.86 -26.64 26.82
C MET A 41 -5.32 -26.56 25.35
N ALA A 42 -6.53 -27.05 25.04
CA ALA A 42 -7.09 -26.97 23.70
C ALA A 42 -7.31 -25.52 23.23
N VAL A 43 -7.79 -24.64 24.11
CA VAL A 43 -7.94 -23.21 23.82
C VAL A 43 -6.58 -22.54 23.58
N LYS A 44 -5.57 -22.84 24.41
CA LYS A 44 -4.21 -22.33 24.21
C LYS A 44 -3.58 -22.80 22.90
N LEU A 45 -3.79 -24.07 22.54
CA LEU A 45 -3.32 -24.64 21.27
C LEU A 45 -4.03 -24.00 20.06
N LEU A 46 -5.34 -23.77 20.16
CA LEU A 46 -6.12 -23.09 19.12
C LEU A 46 -5.66 -21.64 18.95
N ILE A 47 -5.43 -20.90 20.05
CA ILE A 47 -4.87 -19.54 20.00
C ILE A 47 -3.47 -19.55 19.38
N ALA A 48 -2.62 -20.50 19.74
CA ALA A 48 -1.29 -20.64 19.16
C ALA A 48 -1.35 -20.96 17.66
N LEU A 49 -2.26 -21.83 17.21
CA LEU A 49 -2.46 -22.15 15.79
C LEU A 49 -3.04 -20.96 15.01
N LEU A 50 -3.97 -20.20 15.59
CA LEU A 50 -4.49 -18.96 15.00
C LEU A 50 -3.41 -17.88 14.89
N ALA A 51 -2.57 -17.75 15.93
CA ALA A 51 -1.42 -16.86 15.92
C ALA A 51 -0.38 -17.26 14.85
N LEU A 52 -0.09 -18.56 14.71
CA LEU A 52 0.83 -19.09 13.69
C LEU A 52 0.25 -18.94 12.27
N ALA A 53 -1.06 -19.10 12.09
CA ALA A 53 -1.74 -18.85 10.83
C ALA A 53 -1.68 -17.35 10.45
N SER A 54 -1.79 -16.45 11.43
CA SER A 54 -1.64 -15.00 11.22
C SER A 54 -0.20 -14.53 11.01
N LEU A 55 0.81 -15.40 11.19
CA LEU A 55 2.22 -15.08 10.92
C LEU A 55 2.58 -15.06 9.43
N HIS A 56 1.67 -15.47 8.53
CA HIS A 56 1.78 -15.18 7.09
C HIS A 56 1.40 -13.71 6.83
N ALA A 57 2.07 -12.83 7.57
CA ALA A 57 1.82 -11.40 7.61
C ALA A 57 1.71 -10.87 6.18
N VAL A 58 0.60 -10.19 5.94
CA VAL A 58 0.27 -9.32 4.82
C VAL A 58 1.52 -8.59 4.31
N LEU A 59 2.22 -9.18 3.33
CA LEU A 59 3.27 -8.46 2.61
C LEU A 59 2.55 -7.59 1.59
N ALA A 60 2.54 -6.28 1.83
CA ALA A 60 2.00 -5.27 0.90
C ALA A 60 3.00 -4.88 -0.20
N SER A 61 4.11 -5.62 -0.31
CA SER A 61 5.17 -5.49 -1.30
C SER A 61 5.25 -6.76 -2.15
N ASP A 62 6.05 -6.71 -3.22
CA ASP A 62 6.37 -7.92 -3.99
C ASP A 62 6.92 -9.03 -3.07
N PRO A 63 6.49 -10.29 -3.23
CA PRO A 63 7.02 -11.41 -2.46
C PRO A 63 8.51 -11.62 -2.74
N SER A 64 9.27 -12.00 -1.71
CA SER A 64 10.67 -12.39 -1.89
C SER A 64 10.80 -13.59 -2.85
N PRO A 65 11.82 -13.62 -3.72
CA PRO A 65 12.06 -14.74 -4.59
C PRO A 65 12.43 -16.00 -3.78
N LEU A 66 12.01 -17.17 -4.26
CA LEU A 66 12.30 -18.48 -3.64
C LEU A 66 13.44 -19.24 -4.35
N GLN A 67 14.00 -18.65 -5.41
CA GLN A 67 15.08 -19.16 -6.23
C GLN A 67 15.79 -17.98 -6.90
N ASP A 68 16.96 -18.22 -7.50
CA ASP A 68 17.79 -17.15 -8.09
C ASP A 68 17.05 -16.30 -9.14
N PHE A 69 16.22 -16.94 -9.97
CA PHE A 69 15.37 -16.25 -10.94
C PHE A 69 14.13 -17.08 -11.33
N CYS A 70 13.11 -16.39 -11.82
CA CYS A 70 11.90 -16.97 -12.39
C CYS A 70 11.43 -16.05 -13.52
N VAL A 71 11.97 -16.24 -14.73
CA VAL A 71 11.61 -15.44 -15.90
C VAL A 71 10.12 -15.60 -16.20
N ALA A 72 9.37 -14.50 -16.35
CA ALA A 72 7.96 -14.57 -16.71
C ALA A 72 7.74 -15.28 -18.05
N ASP A 73 6.83 -16.25 -18.05
CA ASP A 73 6.36 -16.96 -19.25
C ASP A 73 5.51 -16.02 -20.11
N ASP A 74 5.77 -16.01 -21.42
CA ASP A 74 5.08 -15.18 -22.40
C ASP A 74 3.76 -15.80 -22.88
N ASN A 75 3.50 -17.08 -22.56
CA ASN A 75 2.26 -17.79 -22.90
C ASN A 75 1.66 -18.54 -21.70
N PRO A 76 1.25 -17.81 -20.64
CA PRO A 76 0.73 -18.44 -19.43
C PRO A 76 -0.63 -19.08 -19.68
N LYS A 77 -0.77 -20.36 -19.31
CA LYS A 77 -2.06 -21.08 -19.35
C LYS A 77 -2.91 -20.88 -18.10
N VAL A 78 -2.33 -20.30 -17.05
CA VAL A 78 -2.95 -20.14 -15.73
C VAL A 78 -2.63 -18.74 -15.22
N PHE A 79 -3.60 -18.11 -14.56
CA PHE A 79 -3.43 -16.83 -13.89
C PHE A 79 -2.98 -17.04 -12.44
N VAL A 80 -1.89 -16.38 -12.05
CA VAL A 80 -1.33 -16.38 -10.69
C VAL A 80 -0.99 -14.96 -10.26
N ASN A 81 -0.68 -14.76 -8.97
CA ASN A 81 -0.08 -13.50 -8.55
C ASN A 81 1.33 -13.36 -9.13
N GLY A 82 1.59 -12.30 -9.91
CA GLY A 82 2.82 -12.15 -10.68
C GLY A 82 2.73 -12.86 -12.02
N ALA A 83 3.69 -13.72 -12.34
CA ALA A 83 3.72 -14.51 -13.56
C ALA A 83 4.26 -15.93 -13.31
N ILE A 84 3.80 -16.89 -14.11
CA ILE A 84 4.37 -18.25 -14.16
C ILE A 84 5.79 -18.17 -14.71
N CYS A 85 6.69 -19.02 -14.19
CA CYS A 85 8.07 -19.08 -14.67
C CYS A 85 8.19 -19.87 -15.98
N LYS A 86 9.00 -19.37 -16.92
CA LYS A 86 9.54 -20.12 -18.05
C LYS A 86 10.35 -21.33 -17.57
N ASN A 87 10.46 -22.37 -18.39
CA ASN A 87 11.35 -23.49 -18.11
C ASN A 87 12.82 -23.01 -18.07
N MET A 88 13.56 -23.45 -17.05
CA MET A 88 14.97 -23.10 -16.82
C MET A 88 15.86 -23.34 -18.05
N ASN A 89 15.60 -24.41 -18.82
CA ASN A 89 16.41 -24.74 -20.00
C ASN A 89 16.19 -23.80 -21.18
N ASP A 90 15.10 -23.02 -21.18
CA ASP A 90 14.75 -22.08 -22.24
C ASP A 90 15.13 -20.63 -21.88
N VAL A 91 15.70 -20.41 -20.69
CA VAL A 91 16.13 -19.09 -20.21
C VAL A 91 17.50 -18.74 -20.78
N THR A 92 17.64 -17.50 -21.24
CA THR A 92 18.84 -16.93 -21.86
C THR A 92 19.13 -15.54 -21.31
N ALA A 93 20.29 -14.97 -21.63
CA ALA A 93 20.63 -13.60 -21.26
C ALA A 93 19.63 -12.56 -21.80
N ASN A 94 18.97 -12.85 -22.94
CA ASN A 94 18.00 -11.95 -23.54
C ASN A 94 16.73 -11.79 -22.69
N ASP A 95 16.42 -12.75 -21.83
CA ASP A 95 15.26 -12.67 -20.92
C ASP A 95 15.48 -11.64 -19.78
N PHE A 96 16.73 -11.22 -19.55
CA PHE A 96 17.13 -10.23 -18.52
C PHE A 96 17.55 -8.88 -19.11
N TYR A 97 17.36 -8.68 -20.41
CA TYR A 97 17.95 -7.56 -21.13
C TYR A 97 16.91 -6.81 -21.96
N THR A 98 17.03 -5.49 -21.98
CA THR A 98 16.41 -4.65 -23.00
C THR A 98 17.34 -3.49 -23.36
N SER A 99 17.16 -2.95 -24.56
CA SER A 99 17.88 -1.77 -25.05
C SER A 99 16.90 -0.62 -25.29
N GLY A 100 17.42 0.58 -25.60
CA GLY A 100 16.62 1.72 -26.03
C GLY A 100 16.37 2.80 -24.99
N LEU A 101 16.76 2.60 -23.72
CA LEU A 101 16.69 3.64 -22.69
C LEU A 101 17.65 4.82 -22.95
N ASP A 102 18.57 4.70 -23.89
CA ASP A 102 19.42 5.80 -24.38
C ASP A 102 18.63 6.83 -25.21
N LYS A 103 17.53 6.39 -25.85
CA LYS A 103 16.72 7.22 -26.74
C LYS A 103 15.68 8.01 -25.95
N PRO A 104 15.49 9.31 -26.22
CA PRO A 104 14.45 10.10 -25.58
C PRO A 104 13.06 9.64 -26.03
N GLY A 105 12.12 9.63 -25.09
CA GLY A 105 10.70 9.47 -25.38
C GLY A 105 10.09 10.64 -26.14
N ASN A 106 8.92 10.44 -26.76
CA ASN A 106 8.21 11.49 -27.48
C ASN A 106 7.43 12.40 -26.53
N THR A 107 7.90 13.63 -26.36
CA THR A 107 7.26 14.65 -25.51
C THR A 107 6.29 15.57 -26.26
N VAL A 108 5.99 15.30 -27.53
CA VAL A 108 4.98 16.04 -28.31
C VAL A 108 3.59 15.53 -27.94
N ASN A 109 3.09 15.96 -26.78
CA ASN A 109 1.77 15.67 -26.22
C ASN A 109 1.34 16.78 -25.26
N ASP A 110 0.09 16.75 -24.78
CA ASP A 110 -0.50 17.84 -23.98
C ASP A 110 0.22 18.12 -22.66
N VAL A 111 0.88 17.12 -22.10
CA VAL A 111 1.61 17.26 -20.82
C VAL A 111 3.10 17.48 -21.02
N GLY A 112 3.62 17.40 -22.25
CA GLY A 112 5.01 17.69 -22.56
C GLY A 112 6.03 16.73 -21.93
N SER A 113 5.63 15.51 -21.58
CA SER A 113 6.49 14.51 -20.95
C SER A 113 6.22 13.09 -21.47
N ASN A 114 7.18 12.19 -21.29
CA ASN A 114 7.04 10.77 -21.63
C ASN A 114 7.76 9.91 -20.60
N VAL A 115 7.06 8.91 -20.06
CA VAL A 115 7.60 7.86 -19.18
C VAL A 115 7.79 6.60 -20.01
N THR A 116 9.04 6.14 -20.13
CA THR A 116 9.39 4.86 -20.75
C THR A 116 9.62 3.85 -19.64
N ALA A 117 8.68 2.92 -19.46
CA ALA A 117 8.72 1.95 -18.38
C ALA A 117 9.53 0.70 -18.73
N ILE A 118 10.37 0.25 -17.79
CA ILE A 118 11.13 -1.01 -17.83
C ILE A 118 10.73 -1.85 -16.61
N ASN A 119 9.60 -2.52 -16.76
CA ASN A 119 8.99 -3.40 -15.76
C ASN A 119 9.00 -4.85 -16.25
N VAL A 120 8.37 -5.77 -15.49
CA VAL A 120 8.31 -7.19 -15.84
C VAL A 120 7.76 -7.49 -17.25
N ASN A 121 6.94 -6.60 -17.80
CA ASN A 121 6.40 -6.77 -19.17
C ASN A 121 7.41 -6.42 -20.27
N LYS A 122 8.50 -5.70 -19.93
CA LYS A 122 9.59 -5.37 -20.87
C LYS A 122 10.82 -6.23 -20.65
N ILE A 123 11.14 -6.55 -19.39
CA ILE A 123 12.19 -7.50 -19.03
C ILE A 123 11.54 -8.63 -18.21
N PRO A 124 11.19 -9.76 -18.84
CA PRO A 124 10.55 -10.89 -18.17
C PRO A 124 11.36 -11.44 -16.98
N GLY A 125 12.68 -11.31 -17.01
CA GLY A 125 13.57 -11.68 -15.92
C GLY A 125 13.43 -10.86 -14.63
N LEU A 126 12.69 -9.74 -14.63
CA LEU A 126 12.36 -8.99 -13.42
C LEU A 126 11.31 -9.69 -12.53
N ASN A 127 10.63 -10.71 -13.04
CA ASN A 127 9.62 -11.42 -12.29
C ASN A 127 10.23 -12.04 -11.01
N THR A 128 9.52 -11.87 -9.89
CA THR A 128 9.92 -12.21 -8.51
C THR A 128 11.02 -11.34 -7.87
N LEU A 129 11.62 -10.40 -8.60
CA LEU A 129 12.79 -9.65 -8.11
C LEU A 129 12.45 -8.32 -7.41
N GLY A 130 11.19 -7.90 -7.40
CA GLY A 130 10.73 -6.78 -6.59
C GLY A 130 11.22 -5.39 -7.02
N ILE A 131 11.69 -5.23 -8.27
CA ILE A 131 12.20 -3.96 -8.78
C ILE A 131 11.79 -3.69 -10.23
N SER A 132 11.74 -2.41 -10.60
CA SER A 132 11.62 -1.94 -11.99
C SER A 132 12.31 -0.58 -12.14
N LEU A 133 12.40 -0.10 -13.38
CA LEU A 133 13.06 1.15 -13.74
C LEU A 133 12.16 1.94 -14.70
N VAL A 134 12.24 3.27 -14.65
CA VAL A 134 11.66 4.15 -15.66
C VAL A 134 12.68 5.19 -16.12
N ARG A 135 12.60 5.58 -17.39
CA ARG A 135 13.17 6.84 -17.88
C ARG A 135 12.05 7.83 -18.11
N ILE A 136 12.28 9.08 -17.75
CA ILE A 136 11.32 10.15 -17.98
C ILE A 136 12.00 11.29 -18.73
N ASP A 137 11.42 11.65 -19.86
CA ASP A 137 11.84 12.78 -20.68
C ASP A 137 10.80 13.90 -20.59
N TYR A 138 11.27 15.13 -20.41
CA TYR A 138 10.44 16.32 -20.27
C TYR A 138 10.86 17.39 -21.29
N ALA A 139 9.92 17.89 -22.09
CA ALA A 139 10.08 19.15 -22.82
C ALA A 139 10.13 20.34 -21.83
N PRO A 140 10.51 21.55 -22.25
CA PRO A 140 10.38 22.74 -21.40
C PRO A 140 8.92 22.91 -20.94
N ASN A 141 8.70 23.15 -19.65
CA ASN A 141 7.37 23.15 -19.02
C ASN A 141 6.62 21.80 -19.04
N GLY A 142 7.29 20.72 -19.43
CA GLY A 142 6.74 19.37 -19.40
C GLY A 142 6.41 18.95 -17.98
N LEU A 143 5.21 18.40 -17.79
CA LEU A 143 4.66 17.92 -16.54
C LEU A 143 4.49 16.41 -16.63
N ASN A 144 5.02 15.67 -15.66
CA ASN A 144 4.48 14.37 -15.32
C ASN A 144 3.37 14.62 -14.27
N PRO A 145 2.08 14.51 -14.65
CA PRO A 145 0.96 15.02 -13.85
C PRO A 145 0.88 14.35 -12.47
N PRO A 146 0.09 14.90 -11.52
CA PRO A 146 -0.18 14.23 -10.27
C PRO A 146 -0.60 12.77 -10.47
N HIS A 147 0.19 11.85 -9.94
CA HIS A 147 -0.01 10.41 -10.05
C HIS A 147 0.44 9.69 -8.78
N THR A 148 0.14 8.39 -8.70
CA THR A 148 0.64 7.54 -7.62
C THR A 148 0.95 6.12 -8.10
N HIS A 149 1.88 5.48 -7.39
CA HIS A 149 2.24 4.08 -7.55
C HIS A 149 1.66 3.27 -6.39
N PRO A 150 0.58 2.47 -6.60
CA PRO A 150 -0.08 1.76 -5.51
C PRO A 150 0.79 0.68 -4.87
N ARG A 151 1.80 0.18 -5.58
CA ARG A 151 2.61 -0.98 -5.17
C ARG A 151 4.11 -0.72 -5.05
N ALA A 152 4.59 0.52 -5.21
CA ALA A 152 6.01 0.80 -5.12
C ALA A 152 6.32 2.18 -4.54
N THR A 153 7.42 2.26 -3.81
CA THR A 153 8.17 3.50 -3.59
C THR A 153 9.03 3.77 -4.82
N GLU A 154 9.20 5.04 -5.17
CA GLU A 154 10.05 5.49 -6.26
C GLU A 154 11.25 6.30 -5.72
N ILE A 155 12.43 6.08 -6.30
CA ILE A 155 13.61 6.93 -6.11
C ILE A 155 14.07 7.45 -7.46
N LEU A 156 14.08 8.78 -7.63
CA LEU A 156 14.36 9.47 -8.88
C LEU A 156 15.69 10.22 -8.80
N VAL A 157 16.49 10.15 -9.86
CA VAL A 157 17.70 10.95 -10.09
C VAL A 157 17.57 11.76 -11.37
N VAL A 158 17.95 13.04 -11.32
CA VAL A 158 18.01 13.90 -12.51
C VAL A 158 19.34 13.67 -13.24
N LEU A 159 19.28 13.28 -14.51
CA LEU A 159 20.47 13.09 -15.35
C LEU A 159 20.86 14.37 -16.09
N GLU A 160 19.87 15.16 -16.51
CA GLU A 160 20.05 16.41 -17.26
C GLU A 160 18.95 17.42 -16.93
N GLY A 161 19.29 18.72 -16.91
CA GLY A 161 18.33 19.81 -16.67
C GLY A 161 17.91 19.96 -15.19
N GLU A 162 16.68 20.43 -14.98
CA GLU A 162 16.13 20.77 -13.65
C GLU A 162 14.67 20.33 -13.51
N LEU A 163 14.26 19.83 -12.33
CA LEU A 163 12.87 19.45 -12.03
C LEU A 163 12.37 20.08 -10.74
N TYR A 164 11.20 20.69 -10.78
CA TYR A 164 10.40 20.91 -9.58
C TYR A 164 9.59 19.66 -9.28
N VAL A 165 9.83 19.03 -8.14
CA VAL A 165 9.17 17.79 -7.73
C VAL A 165 8.45 17.95 -6.41
N GLY A 166 7.45 17.11 -6.16
CA GLY A 166 6.88 16.99 -4.82
C GLY A 166 5.89 15.85 -4.64
N PHE A 167 5.61 15.52 -3.38
CA PHE A 167 4.54 14.61 -2.98
C PHE A 167 3.68 15.22 -1.87
N VAL A 168 2.46 14.72 -1.74
CA VAL A 168 1.48 15.15 -0.74
C VAL A 168 1.22 14.00 0.23
N THR A 169 1.25 14.28 1.54
CA THR A 169 0.94 13.27 2.56
C THR A 169 -0.54 12.92 2.55
N SER A 170 -0.85 11.75 3.11
CA SER A 170 -2.23 11.41 3.50
C SER A 170 -2.78 12.44 4.49
N ASN A 171 -4.10 12.42 4.68
CA ASN A 171 -4.86 13.33 5.54
C ASN A 171 -4.67 13.09 7.05
N ILE A 172 -3.54 12.51 7.46
CA ILE A 172 -3.21 12.30 8.87
C ILE A 172 -2.94 13.65 9.53
N GLY A 173 -3.49 13.85 10.74
CA GLY A 173 -3.29 15.11 11.48
C GLY A 173 -3.98 16.32 10.86
N GLN A 174 -5.11 16.10 10.16
CA GLN A 174 -5.96 17.13 9.55
C GLN A 174 -5.29 17.98 8.45
N THR A 175 -4.16 17.54 7.88
CA THR A 175 -3.51 18.27 6.76
C THR A 175 -3.00 17.32 5.69
N ASN A 176 -3.14 17.73 4.43
CA ASN A 176 -2.42 17.15 3.30
C ASN A 176 -1.18 18.01 3.07
N ARG A 177 -0.04 17.62 3.67
CA ARG A 177 1.18 18.41 3.61
C ARG A 177 1.94 18.14 2.31
N LEU A 178 2.29 19.20 1.61
CA LEU A 178 3.16 19.16 0.42
C LEU A 178 4.65 19.19 0.83
N PHE A 179 5.43 18.26 0.29
CA PHE A 179 6.89 18.24 0.36
C PHE A 179 7.46 18.41 -1.04
N THR A 180 8.29 19.44 -1.27
CA THR A 180 8.79 19.78 -2.61
C THR A 180 10.25 20.17 -2.63
N LYS A 181 10.89 20.04 -3.80
CA LYS A 181 12.25 20.47 -4.05
C LYS A 181 12.45 20.83 -5.52
N ASN A 182 13.34 21.78 -5.81
CA ASN A 182 13.94 21.96 -7.13
C ASN A 182 15.20 21.11 -7.20
N LEU A 183 15.22 20.11 -8.07
CA LEU A 183 16.32 19.21 -8.32
C LEU A 183 17.13 19.69 -9.53
N LYS A 184 18.45 19.52 -9.48
CA LYS A 184 19.38 19.71 -10.59
C LYS A 184 20.02 18.38 -10.95
N LYS A 185 20.76 18.35 -12.06
CA LYS A 185 21.58 17.19 -12.46
C LYS A 185 22.38 16.62 -11.28
N GLY A 186 22.17 15.32 -11.01
CA GLY A 186 22.81 14.57 -9.93
C GLY A 186 22.00 14.52 -8.63
N ASP A 187 21.00 15.39 -8.46
CA ASP A 187 20.14 15.37 -7.27
C ASP A 187 19.16 14.19 -7.32
N VAL A 188 18.80 13.71 -6.12
CA VAL A 188 17.93 12.55 -5.90
C VAL A 188 16.74 12.94 -5.03
N PHE A 189 15.56 12.36 -5.30
CA PHE A 189 14.36 12.54 -4.50
C PHE A 189 13.56 11.24 -4.39
N VAL A 190 12.91 11.01 -3.26
CA VAL A 190 12.15 9.78 -2.96
C VAL A 190 10.67 10.11 -2.86
N PHE A 191 9.84 9.31 -3.54
CA PHE A 191 8.39 9.36 -3.47
C PHE A 191 7.86 8.12 -2.74
N PRO A 192 7.31 8.25 -1.52
CA PRO A 192 6.79 7.10 -0.78
C PRO A 192 5.62 6.40 -1.49
N GLN A 193 5.57 5.06 -1.36
CA GLN A 193 4.51 4.24 -1.94
C GLN A 193 3.10 4.78 -1.66
N GLY A 194 2.28 4.84 -2.70
CA GLY A 194 0.87 5.22 -2.60
C GLY A 194 0.60 6.71 -2.36
N LEU A 195 1.63 7.56 -2.24
CA LEU A 195 1.42 9.00 -2.14
C LEU A 195 1.29 9.65 -3.54
N ILE A 196 0.44 10.67 -3.62
CA ILE A 196 0.29 11.48 -4.82
C ILE A 196 1.54 12.34 -4.97
N HIS A 197 2.16 12.30 -6.14
CA HIS A 197 3.36 13.07 -6.45
C HIS A 197 3.39 13.50 -7.92
N PHE A 198 4.30 14.41 -8.26
CA PHE A 198 4.42 15.02 -9.58
C PHE A 198 5.85 15.49 -9.85
N GLN A 199 6.16 15.74 -11.12
CA GLN A 199 7.40 16.39 -11.55
C GLN A 199 7.11 17.39 -12.68
N LEU A 200 7.65 18.60 -12.58
CA LEU A 200 7.53 19.66 -13.57
C LEU A 200 8.92 20.13 -13.99
N ASN A 201 9.19 20.12 -15.29
CA ASN A 201 10.38 20.75 -15.84
C ASN A 201 10.20 22.28 -15.84
N THR A 202 10.81 22.96 -14.87
CA THR A 202 10.84 24.41 -14.75
C THR A 202 12.00 25.06 -15.51
N GLY A 203 12.86 24.24 -16.13
CA GLY A 203 13.97 24.68 -16.96
C GLY A 203 13.54 25.16 -18.35
N LYS A 204 14.48 25.82 -19.04
CA LYS A 204 14.28 26.28 -20.43
C LYS A 204 14.64 25.24 -21.48
N CYS A 205 15.26 24.14 -21.06
CA CYS A 205 15.74 23.06 -21.92
C CYS A 205 15.01 21.76 -21.57
N ASN A 206 15.19 20.72 -22.38
CA ASN A 206 14.72 19.39 -22.05
C ASN A 206 15.40 18.87 -20.77
N THR A 207 14.69 18.02 -20.04
CA THR A 207 15.14 17.40 -18.81
C THR A 207 14.97 15.89 -18.89
N ILE A 208 15.93 15.16 -18.33
CA ILE A 208 15.94 13.70 -18.32
C ILE A 208 16.11 13.23 -16.88
N ALA A 209 15.28 12.30 -16.46
CA ALA A 209 15.38 11.61 -15.19
C ALA A 209 15.31 10.10 -15.36
N LEU A 210 15.95 9.38 -14.43
CA LEU A 210 15.75 7.95 -14.23
C LEU A 210 15.17 7.72 -12.84
N ALA A 211 14.27 6.76 -12.71
CA ALA A 211 13.78 6.37 -11.40
C ALA A 211 13.68 4.86 -11.24
N GLY A 212 14.11 4.36 -10.09
CA GLY A 212 13.94 2.97 -9.67
C GLY A 212 12.68 2.83 -8.81
N LEU A 213 11.95 1.74 -8.99
CA LEU A 213 10.73 1.45 -8.23
C LEU A 213 10.84 0.12 -7.51
N SER A 214 10.34 0.05 -6.28
CA SER A 214 10.41 -1.13 -5.40
C SER A 214 9.33 -2.19 -5.69
N SER A 215 9.01 -2.43 -6.97
CA SER A 215 8.15 -3.53 -7.43
C SER A 215 8.43 -3.84 -8.89
N GLN A 216 8.29 -5.10 -9.28
CA GLN A 216 8.32 -5.56 -10.68
C GLN A 216 7.17 -4.97 -11.50
N ASN A 217 6.07 -4.59 -10.84
CA ASN A 217 4.90 -3.97 -11.42
C ASN A 217 4.30 -2.91 -10.47
N PRO A 218 4.88 -1.70 -10.45
CA PRO A 218 4.48 -0.64 -9.52
C PRO A 218 3.02 -0.19 -9.69
N GLY A 219 2.51 -0.28 -10.94
CA GLY A 219 1.25 0.33 -11.36
C GLY A 219 1.33 1.86 -11.36
N VAL A 220 0.44 2.52 -12.09
CA VAL A 220 0.35 3.98 -12.10
C VAL A 220 -1.12 4.39 -12.12
N ILE A 221 -1.45 5.40 -11.32
CA ILE A 221 -2.77 6.04 -11.32
C ILE A 221 -2.54 7.53 -11.55
N THR A 222 -2.71 7.99 -12.79
CA THR A 222 -2.74 9.42 -13.13
C THR A 222 -4.04 10.01 -12.62
N ILE A 223 -3.97 10.90 -11.62
CA ILE A 223 -5.13 11.25 -10.79
C ILE A 223 -6.28 11.83 -11.60
N ALA A 224 -6.01 12.84 -12.43
CA ALA A 224 -7.06 13.49 -13.21
C ALA A 224 -7.70 12.53 -14.23
N LYS A 225 -6.88 11.73 -14.93
CA LYS A 225 -7.36 10.70 -15.86
C LYS A 225 -8.20 9.64 -15.16
N ALA A 226 -7.79 9.16 -13.99
CA ALA A 226 -8.54 8.14 -13.25
C ALA A 226 -9.89 8.68 -12.73
N VAL A 227 -9.91 9.92 -12.24
CA VAL A 227 -11.11 10.55 -11.67
C VAL A 227 -12.10 10.98 -12.76
N PHE A 228 -11.63 11.66 -13.81
CA PHE A 228 -12.49 12.27 -14.82
C PHE A 228 -12.54 11.52 -16.15
N GLY A 229 -11.58 10.63 -16.43
CA GLY A 229 -11.47 9.89 -17.69
C GLY A 229 -11.60 8.36 -17.54
N SER A 230 -12.15 7.86 -16.43
CA SER A 230 -12.39 6.43 -16.22
C SER A 230 -13.47 5.88 -17.17
N THR A 231 -13.41 4.58 -17.43
CA THR A 231 -14.41 3.87 -18.25
C THR A 231 -14.91 2.62 -17.50
N PRO A 232 -16.20 2.54 -17.14
CA PRO A 232 -17.21 3.60 -17.26
C PRO A 232 -16.88 4.84 -16.40
N PRO A 233 -17.41 6.04 -16.73
CA PRO A 233 -17.18 7.24 -15.93
C PRO A 233 -17.73 7.11 -14.51
N ILE A 234 -17.04 7.74 -13.54
CA ILE A 234 -17.60 7.94 -12.20
C ILE A 234 -18.83 8.85 -12.32
N SER A 235 -19.88 8.55 -11.54
CA SER A 235 -21.10 9.37 -11.51
C SER A 235 -20.78 10.84 -11.24
N ASP A 236 -21.39 11.71 -12.03
CA ASP A 236 -21.37 13.16 -11.89
C ASP A 236 -21.88 13.62 -10.50
N ASP A 237 -22.89 12.96 -9.93
CA ASP A 237 -23.35 13.18 -8.55
C ASP A 237 -22.24 12.95 -7.52
N VAL A 238 -21.46 11.87 -7.69
CA VAL A 238 -20.34 11.55 -6.80
C VAL A 238 -19.25 12.62 -6.92
N LEU A 239 -18.85 12.97 -8.15
CA LEU A 239 -17.78 13.93 -8.38
C LEU A 239 -18.19 15.36 -7.98
N ALA A 240 -19.40 15.81 -8.32
CA ALA A 240 -19.90 17.12 -7.94
C ALA A 240 -19.91 17.28 -6.42
N LYS A 241 -20.36 16.24 -5.69
CA LYS A 241 -20.35 16.24 -4.23
C LYS A 241 -18.93 16.18 -3.65
N ALA A 242 -18.05 15.35 -4.22
CA ALA A 242 -16.68 15.17 -3.73
C ALA A 242 -15.81 16.42 -3.95
N PHE A 243 -15.94 17.06 -5.11
CA PHE A 243 -15.20 18.27 -5.48
C PHE A 243 -15.89 19.56 -5.03
N GLN A 244 -17.14 19.48 -4.54
CA GLN A 244 -17.95 20.62 -4.07
C GLN A 244 -18.19 21.66 -5.17
N VAL A 245 -18.47 21.18 -6.38
CA VAL A 245 -18.71 22.00 -7.57
C VAL A 245 -20.04 21.61 -8.20
N ASP A 246 -20.50 22.39 -9.18
CA ASP A 246 -21.68 22.05 -9.97
C ASP A 246 -21.40 20.91 -10.96
N LYS A 247 -22.48 20.24 -11.38
CA LYS A 247 -22.40 19.13 -12.34
C LYS A 247 -21.89 19.57 -13.72
N HIS A 248 -22.17 20.79 -14.17
CA HIS A 248 -21.72 21.24 -15.49
C HIS A 248 -20.20 21.33 -15.56
N LEU A 249 -19.54 21.74 -14.48
CA LEU A 249 -18.07 21.69 -14.40
C LEU A 249 -17.55 20.25 -14.44
N VAL A 250 -18.22 19.31 -13.76
CA VAL A 250 -17.85 17.90 -13.80
C VAL A 250 -18.03 17.32 -15.21
N ASP A 251 -19.17 17.56 -15.85
CA ASP A 251 -19.45 17.13 -17.21
C ASP A 251 -18.40 17.68 -18.18
N TRP A 252 -18.01 18.95 -17.99
CA TRP A 252 -16.94 19.56 -18.77
C TRP A 252 -15.59 18.87 -18.55
N LEU A 253 -15.22 18.57 -17.30
CA LEU A 253 -13.99 17.83 -16.96
C LEU A 253 -13.99 16.41 -17.53
N GLN A 254 -15.12 15.71 -17.49
CA GLN A 254 -15.26 14.36 -18.05
C GLN A 254 -15.25 14.35 -19.58
N ALA A 255 -15.64 15.45 -20.22
CA ALA A 255 -15.54 15.63 -21.67
C ALA A 255 -14.11 15.96 -22.14
N GLN A 256 -13.18 16.31 -21.24
CA GLN A 256 -11.78 16.57 -21.62
C GLN A 256 -11.05 15.28 -22.00
N GLN A 257 -10.05 15.43 -22.87
CA GLN A 257 -9.11 14.35 -23.16
C GLN A 257 -7.96 14.39 -22.15
N TRP A 258 -7.83 13.31 -21.38
CA TRP A 258 -6.78 13.17 -20.37
C TRP A 258 -5.62 12.35 -20.93
N THR A 259 -4.52 13.02 -21.26
CA THR A 259 -3.32 12.40 -21.85
C THR A 259 -2.67 11.40 -20.89
N ASP A 260 -2.31 10.23 -21.43
CA ASP A 260 -1.41 9.27 -20.80
C ASP A 260 0.00 9.45 -21.37
N ASN A 261 0.97 9.62 -20.48
CA ASN A 261 2.38 9.74 -20.85
C ASN A 261 3.17 8.45 -20.54
N ASN A 262 2.51 7.36 -20.11
CA ASN A 262 3.15 6.09 -19.78
C ASN A 262 3.19 5.14 -20.98
N ASN A 263 4.39 4.75 -21.43
CA ASN A 263 4.66 3.86 -22.57
C ASN A 263 5.49 2.62 -22.20
#